data_AF-A0A8E4EQG4-F1
#
_entry.id   AF-A0A8E4EQG4-F1
#
_cell.length_a   1.000
_cell.length_b   1.000
_cell.length_c   1.000
_cell.angle_alpha   90.00
_cell.angle_beta   90.00
_cell.angle_gamma   90.00
#
_symmetry.space_group_name_H-M   'P 1'
#
loop_
_entity.id
_entity.type
_entity.pdbx_description
1 polymer ?
#
loop_
_entity_poly.entity_id
_entity_poly.type
_entity_poly.pdbx_seq_one_letter_code
_entity_poly.pdbx_strand_id
1 'polypeptide(L)'
;MLLVVAGLALSSAAHAGLSVSGTQLRESNGNTVVLRGVNLPHAWYASRTDAALAAIAATGANSVRVVLSSGYRWNRTPEAEVARIIARCKSLGLIAVLEVHDTTGYGEDGAAAGLSHATAYWTSIRKALIGNEDHVIINIGNEPFGNQLSASEWVNGHATAIAALRKTGLTHALMVDAPNWGQDWKFYMRDNAAALLARDSRRNLIFSVHMYEVFGSDATVNKYLRAFRDKKLALVIGEFGGDHRGAQVDEAAIMRRAREYNVGYLGWSWSGNDSSTQSLDIAIGWNATRLSSWGRNLILGADGITATSRRASVFGPR
;
A
#
# COMPACT_ATOMS: atom_id res chain seq x y z
N MET A 1 -11.32 -44.76 -37.64
CA MET A 1 -10.62 -44.58 -36.34
C MET A 1 -10.80 -43.12 -35.94
N LEU A 2 -11.77 -42.82 -35.08
CA LEU A 2 -12.11 -41.45 -34.70
C LEU A 2 -11.27 -41.08 -33.46
N LEU A 3 -10.33 -40.15 -33.62
CA LEU A 3 -9.49 -39.66 -32.51
C LEU A 3 -10.32 -38.65 -31.70
N VAL A 4 -10.74 -39.03 -30.49
CA VAL A 4 -11.34 -38.10 -29.53
C VAL A 4 -10.18 -37.47 -28.74
N VAL A 5 -9.87 -36.20 -29.03
CA VAL A 5 -8.94 -35.41 -28.22
C VAL A 5 -9.72 -34.87 -27.03
N ALA A 6 -9.55 -35.49 -25.86
CA ALA A 6 -10.04 -34.97 -24.60
C ALA A 6 -9.18 -33.75 -24.20
N GLY A 7 -9.72 -32.55 -24.37
CA GLY A 7 -9.12 -31.33 -23.86
C GLY A 7 -9.17 -31.32 -22.33
N LEU A 8 -8.02 -31.46 -21.68
CA LEU A 8 -7.87 -31.19 -20.25
C LEU A 8 -8.05 -29.69 -20.02
N ALA A 9 -9.27 -29.30 -19.62
CA ALA A 9 -9.50 -27.98 -19.04
C ALA A 9 -8.81 -27.94 -17.67
N LEU A 10 -7.62 -27.34 -17.62
CA LEU A 10 -7.00 -26.90 -16.37
C LEU A 10 -7.95 -25.86 -15.76
N SER A 11 -8.75 -26.27 -14.78
CA SER A 11 -9.44 -25.33 -13.90
C SER A 11 -8.37 -24.53 -13.19
N SER A 12 -8.13 -23.29 -13.62
CA SER A 12 -7.40 -22.34 -12.81
C SER A 12 -8.21 -22.16 -11.53
N ALA A 13 -7.62 -22.54 -10.39
CA ALA A 13 -8.21 -22.21 -9.11
C ALA A 13 -8.23 -20.68 -9.01
N ALA A 14 -9.39 -20.08 -9.32
CA ALA A 14 -9.63 -18.67 -9.09
C ALA A 14 -9.31 -18.42 -7.62
N HIS A 15 -8.23 -17.68 -7.37
CA HIS A 15 -7.92 -17.25 -6.03
C HIS A 15 -9.04 -16.29 -5.62
N ALA A 16 -9.81 -16.63 -4.60
CA ALA A 16 -10.73 -15.68 -4.00
C ALA A 16 -9.91 -14.48 -3.48
N GLY A 17 -10.37 -13.26 -3.80
CA GLY A 17 -9.70 -12.03 -3.40
C GLY A 17 -8.89 -11.32 -4.47
N LEU A 18 -8.26 -10.22 -4.03
CA LEU A 18 -7.28 -9.47 -4.80
C LEU A 18 -6.05 -10.34 -5.08
N SER A 19 -5.60 -10.35 -6.33
CA SER A 19 -4.47 -11.14 -6.80
C SER A 19 -3.51 -10.35 -7.69
N VAL A 20 -2.24 -10.73 -7.70
CA VAL A 20 -1.22 -10.12 -8.56
C VAL A 20 -0.94 -10.99 -9.78
N SER A 21 -0.94 -10.36 -10.95
CA SER A 21 -0.61 -10.98 -12.24
C SER A 21 0.37 -10.08 -12.99
N GLY A 22 1.66 -10.42 -12.94
CA GLY A 22 2.73 -9.60 -13.50
C GLY A 22 2.78 -8.24 -12.81
N THR A 23 2.59 -7.16 -13.56
CA THR A 23 2.59 -5.78 -13.03
C THR A 23 1.25 -5.34 -12.46
N GLN A 24 0.20 -6.17 -12.54
CA GLN A 24 -1.18 -5.75 -12.29
C GLN A 24 -1.74 -6.37 -11.02
N LEU A 25 -2.38 -5.54 -10.19
CA LEU A 25 -3.33 -5.98 -9.18
C LEU A 25 -4.68 -6.23 -9.86
N ARG A 26 -5.30 -7.36 -9.56
CA ARG A 26 -6.56 -7.82 -10.14
C ARG A 26 -7.58 -8.16 -9.06
N GLU A 27 -8.84 -7.89 -9.34
CA GLU A 27 -9.98 -8.38 -8.57
C GLU A 27 -10.24 -9.86 -8.86
N SER A 28 -11.08 -10.51 -8.05
CA SER A 28 -11.48 -11.90 -8.24
C SER A 28 -12.23 -12.16 -9.56
N ASN A 29 -12.88 -11.14 -10.12
CA ASN A 29 -13.49 -11.20 -11.46
C ASN A 29 -12.49 -10.97 -12.62
N GLY A 30 -11.20 -10.78 -12.31
CA GLY A 30 -10.13 -10.58 -13.29
C GLY A 30 -9.89 -9.13 -13.72
N ASN A 31 -10.74 -8.17 -13.33
CA ASN A 31 -10.53 -6.76 -13.65
C ASN A 31 -9.27 -6.21 -12.98
N THR A 32 -8.54 -5.35 -13.68
CA THR A 32 -7.38 -4.66 -13.12
C THR A 32 -7.84 -3.53 -12.18
N VAL A 33 -7.25 -3.44 -11.00
CA VAL A 33 -7.40 -2.29 -10.09
C VAL A 33 -6.11 -1.52 -10.03
N VAL A 34 -6.21 -0.20 -10.16
CA VAL A 34 -5.10 0.72 -9.98
C VAL A 34 -5.42 1.62 -8.81
N LEU A 35 -4.65 1.50 -7.72
CA LEU A 35 -4.92 2.26 -6.50
C LEU A 35 -4.71 3.77 -6.74
N ARG A 36 -5.71 4.56 -6.35
CA ARG A 36 -5.73 6.02 -6.37
C ARG A 36 -6.35 6.46 -5.05
N GLY A 37 -5.52 6.86 -4.10
CA GLY A 37 -5.98 7.13 -2.75
C GLY A 37 -5.02 7.95 -1.92
N VAL A 38 -5.22 7.87 -0.61
CA VAL A 38 -4.46 8.62 0.39
C VAL A 38 -4.13 7.76 1.60
N ASN A 39 -3.15 8.19 2.39
CA ASN A 39 -2.85 7.63 3.71
C ASN A 39 -3.72 8.31 4.79
N LEU A 40 -4.20 7.54 5.78
CA LEU A 40 -5.03 7.99 6.89
C LEU A 40 -4.38 7.57 8.22
N PRO A 41 -3.89 8.53 9.03
CA PRO A 41 -3.19 8.25 10.29
C PRO A 41 -4.13 7.82 11.45
N HIS A 42 -4.78 6.66 11.30
CA HIS A 42 -5.77 6.17 12.27
C HIS A 42 -5.16 5.90 13.66
N ALA A 43 -3.98 5.29 13.74
CA ALA A 43 -3.32 4.94 15.01
C ALA A 43 -3.13 6.15 15.94
N TRP A 44 -2.97 7.35 15.38
CA TRP A 44 -2.78 8.59 16.13
C TRP A 44 -4.07 9.40 16.29
N TYR A 45 -5.05 9.22 15.40
CA TYR A 45 -6.27 10.04 15.32
C TYR A 45 -7.53 9.19 15.13
N ALA A 46 -7.68 8.13 15.92
CA ALA A 46 -8.79 7.17 15.78
C ALA A 46 -10.17 7.84 15.73
N SER A 47 -10.42 8.84 16.58
CA SER A 47 -11.69 9.58 16.65
C SER A 47 -12.04 10.38 15.38
N ARG A 48 -11.08 10.64 14.49
CA ARG A 48 -11.30 11.35 13.21
C ARG A 48 -11.60 10.41 12.05
N THR A 49 -11.40 9.10 12.23
CA THR A 49 -11.33 8.11 11.15
C THR A 49 -12.60 8.05 10.31
N ASP A 50 -13.79 8.00 10.92
CA ASP A 50 -15.03 7.81 10.15
C ASP A 50 -15.39 8.98 9.26
N ALA A 51 -15.20 10.20 9.78
CA ALA A 51 -15.41 11.43 9.03
C ALA A 51 -14.35 11.56 7.92
N ALA A 52 -13.09 11.24 8.22
CA ALA A 52 -12.02 11.25 7.24
C ALA A 52 -12.25 10.23 6.11
N LEU A 53 -12.63 8.99 6.43
CA LEU A 53 -12.94 7.98 5.42
C LEU A 53 -14.07 8.43 4.48
N ALA A 54 -15.13 9.04 5.03
CA ALA A 54 -16.23 9.57 4.22
C ALA A 54 -15.76 10.70 3.30
N ALA A 55 -14.96 11.63 3.83
CA ALA A 55 -14.40 12.73 3.05
C ALA A 55 -13.44 12.24 1.96
N ILE A 56 -12.57 11.28 2.28
CA ILE A 56 -11.65 10.64 1.33
C ILE A 56 -12.44 9.98 0.21
N ALA A 57 -13.47 9.18 0.52
CA ALA A 57 -14.31 8.57 -0.50
C ALA A 57 -14.99 9.62 -1.42
N ALA A 58 -15.44 10.74 -0.84
CA ALA A 58 -16.05 11.84 -1.58
C ALA A 58 -15.10 12.55 -2.57
N THR A 59 -13.78 12.45 -2.38
CA THR A 59 -12.79 12.92 -3.37
C THR A 59 -12.77 12.09 -4.65
N GLY A 60 -13.41 10.92 -4.64
CA GLY A 60 -13.36 9.94 -5.71
C GLY A 60 -12.27 8.90 -5.57
N ALA A 61 -11.47 8.92 -4.48
CA ALA A 61 -10.52 7.87 -4.14
C ALA A 61 -11.15 6.47 -4.20
N ASN A 62 -10.40 5.48 -4.67
CA ASN A 62 -10.83 4.08 -4.71
C ASN A 62 -10.18 3.23 -3.62
N SER A 63 -9.25 3.80 -2.88
CA SER A 63 -8.46 3.13 -1.85
C SER A 63 -8.04 4.10 -0.76
N VAL A 64 -7.75 3.57 0.41
CA VAL A 64 -7.18 4.29 1.55
C VAL A 64 -6.17 3.39 2.24
N ARG A 65 -5.00 3.92 2.57
CA ARG A 65 -4.00 3.24 3.39
C ARG A 65 -4.15 3.68 4.83
N VAL A 66 -4.53 2.77 5.71
CA VAL A 66 -4.90 3.07 7.09
C VAL A 66 -3.77 2.66 8.02
N VAL A 67 -3.18 3.65 8.68
CA VAL A 67 -2.10 3.50 9.65
C VAL A 67 -2.63 2.82 10.91
N LEU A 68 -2.18 1.60 11.20
CA LEU A 68 -2.50 0.88 12.43
C LEU A 68 -1.27 0.83 13.33
N SER A 69 -1.49 0.54 14.61
CA SER A 69 -0.41 0.17 15.52
C SER A 69 -0.61 -1.24 16.08
N SER A 70 0.49 -1.97 16.13
CA SER A 70 0.62 -3.30 16.73
C SER A 70 0.67 -3.26 18.26
N GLY A 71 0.91 -2.09 18.86
CA GLY A 71 1.10 -1.92 20.30
C GLY A 71 2.56 -1.83 20.75
N TYR A 72 3.52 -1.86 19.82
CA TYR A 72 4.94 -1.80 20.17
C TYR A 72 5.40 -0.38 20.49
N ARG A 73 5.03 0.59 19.63
CA ARG A 73 5.41 1.99 19.74
C ARG A 73 4.24 2.89 20.11
N TRP A 74 3.05 2.62 19.54
CA TRP A 74 1.83 3.39 19.81
C TRP A 74 0.72 2.52 20.40
N ASN A 75 -0.41 3.15 20.70
CA ASN A 75 -1.59 2.45 21.19
C ASN A 75 -2.07 1.42 20.16
N ARG A 76 -2.09 0.16 20.57
CA ARG A 76 -2.53 -0.96 19.74
C ARG A 76 -3.93 -0.73 19.17
N THR A 77 -4.09 -0.91 17.87
CA THR A 77 -5.41 -0.98 17.24
C THR A 77 -6.02 -2.38 17.49
N PRO A 78 -7.15 -2.51 18.21
CA PRO A 78 -7.72 -3.83 18.52
C PRO A 78 -8.43 -4.47 17.31
N GLU A 79 -8.61 -5.81 17.33
CA GLU A 79 -9.25 -6.58 16.23
C GLU A 79 -10.64 -6.02 15.86
N ALA A 80 -11.45 -5.67 16.86
CA ALA A 80 -12.78 -5.10 16.64
C ALA A 80 -12.73 -3.76 15.91
N GLU A 81 -11.72 -2.93 16.17
CA GLU A 81 -11.53 -1.65 15.50
C GLU A 81 -11.10 -1.84 14.04
N VAL A 82 -10.23 -2.82 13.78
CA VAL A 82 -9.87 -3.21 12.40
C VAL A 82 -11.09 -3.70 11.63
N ALA A 83 -11.93 -4.55 12.24
CA ALA A 83 -13.18 -5.01 11.60
C ALA A 83 -14.12 -3.84 11.26
N ARG A 84 -14.23 -2.86 12.17
CA ARG A 84 -15.02 -1.64 11.99
C ARG A 84 -14.50 -0.78 10.83
N ILE A 85 -13.18 -0.58 10.75
CA ILE A 85 -12.53 0.15 9.65
C ILE A 85 -12.77 -0.54 8.31
N ILE A 86 -12.62 -1.87 8.24
CA ILE A 86 -12.87 -2.65 7.02
C ILE A 86 -14.33 -2.50 6.58
N ALA A 87 -15.29 -2.67 7.49
CA ALA A 87 -16.70 -2.49 7.20
C ALA A 87 -17.00 -1.07 6.68
N ARG A 88 -16.37 -0.05 7.29
CA ARG A 88 -16.54 1.34 6.86
C ARG A 88 -15.98 1.58 5.46
N CYS A 89 -14.77 1.09 5.17
CA CYS A 89 -14.17 1.17 3.84
C CYS A 89 -15.06 0.51 2.78
N LYS A 90 -15.60 -0.68 3.09
CA LYS A 90 -16.52 -1.40 2.20
C LYS A 90 -17.78 -0.59 1.90
N SER A 91 -18.41 -0.02 2.93
CA SER A 91 -19.61 0.82 2.76
C SER A 91 -19.37 2.05 1.88
N LEU A 92 -18.13 2.54 1.84
CA LEU A 92 -17.72 3.73 1.08
C LEU A 92 -17.11 3.38 -0.29
N GLY A 93 -16.96 2.09 -0.61
CA GLY A 93 -16.35 1.66 -1.86
C GLY A 93 -14.84 1.89 -1.94
N LEU A 94 -14.14 1.82 -0.81
CA LEU A 94 -12.69 1.95 -0.72
C LEU A 94 -12.06 0.57 -0.49
N ILE A 95 -11.05 0.23 -1.30
CA ILE A 95 -10.11 -0.84 -0.95
C ILE A 95 -9.27 -0.37 0.25
N ALA A 96 -9.25 -1.16 1.31
CA ALA A 96 -8.47 -0.87 2.50
C ALA A 96 -7.07 -1.47 2.36
N VAL A 97 -6.03 -0.62 2.34
CA VAL A 97 -4.65 -1.06 2.54
C VAL A 97 -4.34 -0.87 4.02
N LEU A 98 -4.24 -1.95 4.77
CA LEU A 98 -3.98 -1.88 6.22
C LEU A 98 -2.50 -2.09 6.48
N GLU A 99 -1.88 -1.25 7.29
CA GLU A 99 -0.44 -1.27 7.54
C GLU A 99 -0.12 -1.17 9.04
N VAL A 100 0.96 -1.82 9.49
CA VAL A 100 1.47 -1.68 10.87
C VAL A 100 2.63 -0.69 10.89
N HIS A 101 2.43 0.44 11.57
CA HIS A 101 3.38 1.55 11.50
C HIS A 101 4.55 1.41 12.48
N ASP A 102 4.47 0.57 13.50
CA ASP A 102 5.50 0.48 14.54
C ASP A 102 6.86 -0.04 14.00
N THR A 103 6.92 -0.56 12.78
CA THR A 103 8.16 -1.06 12.16
C THR A 103 9.03 0.02 11.52
N THR A 104 8.51 1.25 11.39
CA THR A 104 9.16 2.35 10.67
C THR A 104 10.58 2.60 11.17
N GLY A 105 11.57 2.34 10.29
CA GLY A 105 12.98 2.64 10.58
C GLY A 105 13.72 1.56 11.36
N TYR A 106 13.19 0.33 11.48
CA TYR A 106 13.85 -0.76 12.21
C TYR A 106 15.32 -0.95 11.81
N GLY A 107 16.17 -1.19 12.81
CA GLY A 107 17.64 -1.26 12.70
C GLY A 107 18.35 0.10 12.62
N GLU A 108 17.60 1.20 12.69
CA GLU A 108 18.14 2.56 12.82
C GLU A 108 17.41 3.34 13.92
N ASP A 109 16.07 3.33 13.93
CA ASP A 109 15.25 3.88 15.01
C ASP A 109 15.14 2.85 16.16
N GLY A 110 15.63 3.21 17.34
CA GLY A 110 15.60 2.35 18.52
C GLY A 110 14.19 2.06 19.07
N ALA A 111 13.17 2.81 18.64
CA ALA A 111 11.77 2.59 19.00
C ALA A 111 11.01 1.70 18.00
N ALA A 112 11.66 1.28 16.90
CA ALA A 112 11.02 0.51 15.86
C ALA A 112 10.95 -0.99 16.18
N ALA A 113 9.81 -1.60 15.86
CA ALA A 113 9.60 -3.02 15.96
C ALA A 113 10.16 -3.76 14.73
N GLY A 114 10.60 -5.00 14.91
CA GLY A 114 10.89 -5.88 13.76
C GLY A 114 9.62 -6.44 13.12
N LEU A 115 9.73 -6.93 11.87
CA LEU A 115 8.62 -7.58 11.15
C LEU A 115 7.97 -8.76 11.89
N SER A 116 8.69 -9.42 12.79
CA SER A 116 8.13 -10.49 13.63
C SER A 116 6.98 -9.99 14.53
N HIS A 117 7.09 -8.76 15.05
CA HIS A 117 6.05 -8.15 15.87
C HIS A 117 4.82 -7.80 15.04
N ALA A 118 5.01 -7.19 13.86
CA ALA A 118 3.91 -6.91 12.94
C ALA A 118 3.21 -8.21 12.48
N THR A 119 3.96 -9.27 12.20
CA THR A 119 3.40 -10.58 11.83
C THR A 119 2.59 -11.21 12.96
N ALA A 120 3.06 -11.10 14.21
CA ALA A 120 2.31 -11.54 15.38
C ALA A 120 1.00 -10.76 15.56
N TYR A 121 1.03 -9.44 15.33
CA TYR A 121 -0.16 -8.60 15.32
C TYR A 121 -1.18 -9.09 14.28
N TRP A 122 -0.80 -9.20 13.01
CA TRP A 122 -1.69 -9.69 11.95
C TRP A 122 -2.29 -11.06 12.26
N THR A 123 -1.47 -11.98 12.78
CA THR A 123 -1.90 -13.32 13.19
C THR A 123 -2.96 -13.27 14.29
N SER A 124 -2.80 -12.34 15.24
CA SER A 124 -3.71 -12.19 16.38
C SER A 124 -5.06 -11.58 16.02
N ILE A 125 -5.12 -10.76 14.95
CA ILE A 125 -6.36 -10.10 14.49
C ILE A 125 -6.96 -10.75 13.23
N ARG A 126 -6.49 -11.97 12.89
CA ARG A 126 -6.81 -12.62 11.60
C ARG A 126 -8.30 -12.85 11.38
N LYS A 127 -9.14 -12.88 12.43
CA LYS A 127 -10.59 -13.09 12.26
C LYS A 127 -11.27 -11.85 11.66
N ALA A 128 -10.72 -10.66 11.86
CA ALA A 128 -11.17 -9.46 11.17
C ALA A 128 -10.78 -9.45 9.67
N LEU A 129 -9.75 -10.20 9.29
CA LEU A 129 -9.15 -10.16 7.95
C LEU A 129 -9.68 -11.24 7.01
N ILE A 130 -9.76 -12.49 7.49
CA ILE A 130 -10.21 -13.64 6.70
C ILE A 130 -11.65 -13.40 6.22
N GLY A 131 -11.89 -13.60 4.93
CA GLY A 131 -13.17 -13.30 4.26
C GLY A 131 -13.27 -11.88 3.70
N ASN A 132 -12.24 -11.04 3.86
CA ASN A 132 -12.15 -9.72 3.25
C ASN A 132 -11.07 -9.61 2.17
N GLU A 133 -10.66 -10.73 1.56
CA GLU A 133 -9.56 -10.78 0.58
C GLU A 133 -9.85 -9.96 -0.70
N ASP A 134 -11.12 -9.76 -1.07
CA ASP A 134 -11.49 -8.88 -2.20
C ASP A 134 -11.42 -7.38 -1.87
N HIS A 135 -11.32 -7.03 -0.59
CA HIS A 135 -11.49 -5.65 -0.11
C HIS A 135 -10.27 -5.12 0.63
N VAL A 136 -9.38 -6.00 1.08
CA VAL A 136 -8.26 -5.69 1.97
C VAL A 136 -6.94 -6.16 1.36
N ILE A 137 -5.98 -5.24 1.34
CA ILE A 137 -4.55 -5.52 1.13
C ILE A 137 -3.86 -5.39 2.49
N ILE A 138 -3.01 -6.37 2.83
CA ILE A 138 -2.22 -6.32 4.07
C ILE A 138 -0.82 -5.83 3.72
N ASN A 139 -0.50 -4.60 4.11
CA ASN A 139 0.86 -4.08 4.06
C ASN A 139 1.58 -4.49 5.36
N ILE A 140 2.54 -5.41 5.26
CA ILE A 140 3.02 -6.18 6.41
C ILE A 140 3.55 -5.28 7.54
N GLY A 141 4.32 -4.25 7.21
CA GLY A 141 4.75 -3.21 8.13
C GLY A 141 5.28 -2.01 7.34
N ASN A 142 5.04 -0.81 7.85
CA ASN A 142 5.55 0.43 7.27
C ASN A 142 7.07 0.47 7.35
N GLU A 143 7.72 0.73 6.23
CA GLU A 143 9.16 1.05 6.14
C GLU A 143 10.05 0.19 7.09
N PRO A 144 9.97 -1.15 7.03
CA PRO A 144 10.39 -2.00 8.14
C PRO A 144 11.91 -2.21 8.22
N PHE A 145 12.68 -1.40 7.50
CA PHE A 145 14.14 -1.43 7.44
C PHE A 145 14.67 -0.01 7.22
N GLY A 146 15.46 0.48 8.17
CA GLY A 146 16.22 1.72 8.05
C GLY A 146 17.43 1.59 7.11
N ASN A 147 18.43 2.44 7.29
CA ASN A 147 19.59 2.56 6.39
C ASN A 147 20.71 1.56 6.62
N GLN A 148 20.74 0.94 7.80
CA GLN A 148 21.87 0.12 8.27
C GLN A 148 21.78 -1.35 7.87
N LEU A 149 20.61 -1.83 7.45
CA LEU A 149 20.43 -3.23 7.05
C LEU A 149 20.82 -3.46 5.59
N SER A 150 21.14 -4.71 5.28
CA SER A 150 21.51 -5.20 3.96
C SER A 150 20.30 -5.65 3.13
N ALA A 151 20.51 -5.82 1.82
CA ALA A 151 19.50 -6.37 0.92
C ALA A 151 19.05 -7.79 1.33
N SER A 152 19.96 -8.63 1.81
CA SER A 152 19.63 -10.00 2.24
C SER A 152 18.76 -10.00 3.50
N GLU A 153 19.00 -9.09 4.44
CA GLU A 153 18.14 -8.90 5.62
C GLU A 153 16.72 -8.47 5.23
N TRP A 154 16.58 -7.54 4.28
CA TRP A 154 15.28 -7.15 3.74
C TRP A 154 14.54 -8.34 3.09
N VAL A 155 15.22 -9.11 2.23
CA VAL A 155 14.61 -10.30 1.58
C VAL A 155 14.22 -11.35 2.62
N ASN A 156 15.14 -11.73 3.52
CA ASN A 156 14.93 -12.82 4.47
C ASN A 156 13.89 -12.47 5.53
N GLY A 157 13.89 -11.23 6.01
CA GLY A 157 12.89 -10.74 6.96
C GLY A 157 11.48 -10.80 6.38
N HIS A 158 11.28 -10.29 5.17
CA HIS A 158 9.99 -10.37 4.48
C HIS A 158 9.60 -11.80 4.13
N ALA A 159 10.53 -12.63 3.64
CA ALA A 159 10.24 -14.03 3.31
C ALA A 159 9.74 -14.81 4.55
N THR A 160 10.33 -14.55 5.71
CA THR A 160 9.92 -15.14 6.99
C THR A 160 8.53 -14.65 7.40
N ALA A 161 8.27 -13.33 7.34
CA ALA A 161 6.97 -12.75 7.66
C ALA A 161 5.86 -13.28 6.74
N ILE A 162 6.09 -13.29 5.43
CA ILE A 162 5.15 -13.82 4.42
C ILE A 162 4.83 -15.29 4.74
N ALA A 163 5.85 -16.14 4.93
CA ALA A 163 5.64 -17.55 5.22
C ALA A 163 4.81 -17.77 6.50
N ALA A 164 5.06 -16.97 7.54
CA ALA A 164 4.28 -17.02 8.77
C ALA A 164 2.81 -16.60 8.54
N LEU A 165 2.56 -15.49 7.84
CA LEU A 165 1.20 -15.04 7.52
C LEU A 165 0.43 -16.07 6.69
N ARG A 166 1.05 -16.66 5.66
CA ARG A 166 0.42 -17.71 4.84
C ARG A 166 0.02 -18.93 5.68
N LYS A 167 0.85 -19.35 6.64
CA LYS A 167 0.55 -20.48 7.56
C LYS A 167 -0.68 -20.25 8.44
N THR A 168 -1.08 -19.00 8.64
CA THR A 168 -2.25 -18.64 9.46
C THR A 168 -3.56 -18.59 8.68
N GLY A 169 -3.53 -18.90 7.38
CA GLY A 169 -4.68 -18.85 6.49
C GLY A 169 -4.92 -17.49 5.83
N LEU A 170 -4.04 -16.50 6.03
CA LEU A 170 -4.14 -15.20 5.37
C LEU A 170 -3.74 -15.31 3.89
N THR A 171 -4.73 -15.24 3.02
CA THR A 171 -4.62 -15.46 1.57
C THR A 171 -4.63 -14.17 0.75
N HIS A 172 -4.80 -13.02 1.41
CA HIS A 172 -4.81 -11.65 0.86
C HIS A 172 -3.60 -11.36 -0.05
N ALA A 173 -3.74 -10.39 -0.94
CA ALA A 173 -2.57 -9.73 -1.50
C ALA A 173 -1.77 -9.09 -0.37
N LEU A 174 -0.46 -9.39 -0.31
CA LEU A 174 0.44 -8.81 0.68
C LEU A 174 1.24 -7.69 0.02
N MET A 175 1.29 -6.53 0.66
CA MET A 175 2.12 -5.41 0.27
C MET A 175 3.37 -5.37 1.15
N VAL A 176 4.55 -5.21 0.54
CA VAL A 176 5.83 -5.13 1.23
C VAL A 176 6.54 -3.84 0.87
N ASP A 177 6.96 -3.09 1.89
CA ASP A 177 7.63 -1.80 1.71
C ASP A 177 9.13 -2.00 1.48
N ALA A 178 9.70 -1.08 0.72
CA ALA A 178 11.12 -1.04 0.48
C ALA A 178 11.92 -0.74 1.77
N PRO A 179 13.21 -1.09 1.82
CA PRO A 179 14.09 -0.64 2.89
C PRO A 179 14.48 0.82 2.68
N ASN A 180 15.35 1.32 3.57
CA ASN A 180 15.78 2.72 3.59
C ASN A 180 14.61 3.68 3.77
N TRP A 181 13.79 3.41 4.81
CA TRP A 181 12.61 4.22 5.09
C TRP A 181 11.66 4.28 3.88
N GLY A 182 11.45 3.14 3.22
CA GLY A 182 10.60 3.02 2.04
C GLY A 182 11.14 3.64 0.74
N GLN A 183 12.17 4.49 0.81
CA GLN A 183 12.69 5.21 -0.37
C GLN A 183 13.60 4.36 -1.26
N ASP A 184 14.11 3.24 -0.77
CA ASP A 184 14.96 2.30 -1.51
C ASP A 184 16.15 2.96 -2.22
N TRP A 185 16.79 3.96 -1.59
CA TRP A 185 17.89 4.70 -2.23
C TRP A 185 19.10 3.82 -2.57
N LYS A 186 19.23 2.65 -1.90
CA LYS A 186 20.23 1.62 -2.22
C LYS A 186 19.74 0.57 -3.23
N PHE A 187 18.52 0.66 -3.73
CA PHE A 187 17.89 -0.24 -4.70
C PHE A 187 17.79 -1.71 -4.27
N TYR A 188 17.73 -1.96 -2.97
CA TYR A 188 17.63 -3.32 -2.42
C TYR A 188 16.32 -3.99 -2.79
N MET A 189 15.18 -3.30 -2.63
CA MET A 189 13.91 -3.83 -3.11
C MET A 189 13.91 -3.90 -4.63
N ARG A 190 14.29 -2.82 -5.33
CA ARG A 190 14.32 -2.77 -6.80
C ARG A 190 15.00 -3.98 -7.39
N ASP A 191 16.17 -4.37 -6.87
CA ASP A 191 17.01 -5.41 -7.46
C ASP A 191 16.73 -6.81 -6.93
N ASN A 192 16.05 -6.95 -5.79
CA ASN A 192 15.79 -8.26 -5.16
C ASN A 192 14.30 -8.64 -5.07
N ALA A 193 13.37 -7.78 -5.52
CA ALA A 193 11.93 -8.04 -5.45
C ALA A 193 11.51 -9.36 -6.14
N ALA A 194 12.10 -9.72 -7.28
CA ALA A 194 11.81 -11.00 -7.94
C ALA A 194 12.20 -12.21 -7.08
N ALA A 195 13.32 -12.13 -6.36
CA ALA A 195 13.75 -13.18 -5.45
C ALA A 195 12.81 -13.31 -4.25
N LEU A 196 12.29 -12.20 -3.72
CA LEU A 196 11.29 -12.23 -2.64
C LEU A 196 9.94 -12.76 -3.13
N LEU A 197 9.47 -12.34 -4.31
CA LEU A 197 8.25 -12.91 -4.92
C LEU A 197 8.39 -14.42 -5.06
N ALA A 198 9.58 -14.91 -5.41
CA ALA A 198 9.90 -16.33 -5.50
C ALA A 198 9.79 -17.10 -4.15
N ARG A 199 9.67 -16.40 -3.01
CA ARG A 199 9.47 -16.97 -1.68
C ARG A 199 8.02 -16.93 -1.18
N ASP A 200 7.11 -16.19 -1.82
CA ASP A 200 5.68 -16.30 -1.51
C ASP A 200 5.07 -17.51 -2.20
N SER A 201 4.60 -18.49 -1.42
CA SER A 201 3.87 -19.67 -1.88
C SER A 201 2.65 -19.35 -2.76
N ARG A 202 2.05 -18.17 -2.61
CA ARG A 202 0.89 -17.72 -3.40
C ARG A 202 1.26 -16.81 -4.56
N ARG A 203 2.53 -16.38 -4.68
CA ARG A 203 2.99 -15.39 -5.66
C ARG A 203 2.10 -14.14 -5.72
N ASN A 204 1.53 -13.73 -4.58
CA ASN A 204 0.54 -12.66 -4.49
C ASN A 204 1.09 -11.48 -3.67
N LEU A 205 2.19 -10.91 -4.16
CA LEU A 205 2.89 -9.78 -3.54
C LEU A 205 2.79 -8.51 -4.40
N ILE A 206 2.56 -7.39 -3.72
CA ILE A 206 2.67 -6.03 -4.23
C ILE A 206 3.91 -5.42 -3.57
N PHE A 207 4.80 -4.83 -4.34
CA PHE A 207 5.92 -4.05 -3.80
C PHE A 207 5.48 -2.59 -3.60
N SER A 208 5.97 -1.95 -2.56
CA SER A 208 5.64 -0.56 -2.22
C SER A 208 6.91 0.27 -2.07
N VAL A 209 6.98 1.38 -2.82
CA VAL A 209 8.03 2.40 -2.69
C VAL A 209 7.41 3.69 -2.14
N HIS A 210 8.13 4.35 -1.24
CA HIS A 210 7.73 5.63 -0.67
C HIS A 210 8.57 6.73 -1.33
N MET A 211 7.95 7.52 -2.20
CA MET A 211 8.66 8.48 -3.03
C MET A 211 8.66 9.86 -2.36
N TYR A 212 9.70 10.11 -1.55
CA TYR A 212 10.01 11.43 -0.99
C TYR A 212 11.21 12.06 -1.72
N GLU A 213 12.13 12.73 -1.01
CA GLU A 213 13.16 13.59 -1.58
C GLU A 213 14.17 12.86 -2.47
N VAL A 214 14.33 11.54 -2.32
CA VAL A 214 15.12 10.71 -3.24
C VAL A 214 14.57 10.80 -4.67
N PHE A 215 13.27 11.10 -4.81
CA PHE A 215 12.54 11.15 -6.08
C PHE A 215 12.21 12.59 -6.51
N GLY A 216 13.14 13.53 -6.29
CA GLY A 216 13.02 14.94 -6.70
C GLY A 216 13.11 15.23 -8.21
N SER A 217 13.00 14.24 -9.09
CA SER A 217 12.98 14.47 -10.56
C SER A 217 12.30 13.35 -11.35
N ASP A 218 11.69 13.71 -12.49
CA ASP A 218 11.13 12.76 -13.46
C ASP A 218 12.09 11.65 -13.86
N ALA A 219 13.39 11.96 -14.03
CA ALA A 219 14.39 10.97 -14.41
C ALA A 219 14.51 9.85 -13.37
N THR A 220 14.56 10.22 -12.08
CA THR A 220 14.65 9.24 -10.97
C THR A 220 13.35 8.44 -10.85
N VAL A 221 12.20 9.10 -10.89
CA VAL A 221 10.87 8.47 -10.86
C VAL A 221 10.72 7.46 -12.00
N ASN A 222 10.95 7.90 -13.24
CA ASN A 222 10.80 7.08 -14.43
C ASN A 222 11.76 5.87 -14.41
N LYS A 223 13.02 6.06 -14.00
CA LYS A 223 14.00 4.98 -13.87
C LYS A 223 13.52 3.89 -12.91
N TYR A 224 12.96 4.28 -11.76
CA TYR A 224 12.51 3.33 -10.75
C TYR A 224 11.26 2.56 -11.22
N LEU A 225 10.23 3.26 -11.69
CA LEU A 225 8.99 2.63 -12.16
C LEU A 225 9.24 1.71 -13.36
N ARG A 226 10.10 2.14 -14.31
CA ARG A 226 10.48 1.33 -15.46
C ARG A 226 11.17 0.02 -15.05
N ALA A 227 12.00 0.03 -14.01
CA ALA A 227 12.68 -1.18 -13.54
C ALA A 227 11.69 -2.25 -13.08
N PHE A 228 10.61 -1.88 -12.38
CA PHE A 228 9.57 -2.81 -11.96
C PHE A 228 8.72 -3.30 -13.13
N ARG A 229 8.38 -2.40 -14.07
CA ARG A 229 7.71 -2.78 -15.32
C ARG A 229 8.51 -3.84 -16.08
N ASP A 230 9.80 -3.59 -16.29
CA ASP A 230 10.68 -4.47 -17.08
C ASP A 230 10.87 -5.84 -16.40
N LYS A 231 10.89 -5.86 -15.07
CA LYS A 231 10.92 -7.10 -14.26
C LYS A 231 9.55 -7.77 -14.13
N LYS A 232 8.48 -7.17 -14.67
CA LYS A 232 7.08 -7.65 -14.59
C LYS A 232 6.58 -7.85 -13.15
N LEU A 233 6.91 -6.91 -12.27
CA LEU A 233 6.54 -6.94 -10.85
C LEU A 233 5.49 -5.86 -10.55
N ALA A 234 4.49 -6.18 -9.73
CA ALA A 234 3.48 -5.22 -9.29
C ALA A 234 4.07 -4.23 -8.28
N LEU A 235 3.93 -2.95 -8.56
CA LEU A 235 4.42 -1.85 -7.74
C LEU A 235 3.26 -0.90 -7.41
N VAL A 236 3.28 -0.39 -6.19
CA VAL A 236 2.47 0.74 -5.74
C VAL A 236 3.42 1.80 -5.14
N ILE A 237 3.10 3.06 -5.35
CA ILE A 237 3.75 4.18 -4.65
C ILE A 237 2.94 4.39 -3.37
N GLY A 238 3.31 3.68 -2.31
CA GLY A 238 2.54 3.56 -1.07
C GLY A 238 2.46 4.86 -0.27
N GLU A 239 3.45 5.72 -0.47
CA GLU A 239 3.52 7.07 0.06
C GLU A 239 4.26 7.98 -0.92
N PHE A 240 3.87 9.25 -0.94
CA PHE A 240 4.61 10.34 -1.57
C PHE A 240 4.01 11.67 -1.11
N GLY A 241 4.79 12.75 -1.21
CA GLY A 241 4.38 14.10 -0.86
C GLY A 241 4.73 15.11 -1.96
N GLY A 242 4.31 16.37 -1.79
CA GLY A 242 4.78 17.51 -2.60
C GLY A 242 6.17 18.01 -2.19
N ASP A 243 6.59 17.69 -0.97
CA ASP A 243 7.94 17.90 -0.44
C ASP A 243 8.26 16.78 0.57
N HIS A 244 9.44 16.80 1.18
CA HIS A 244 9.68 16.10 2.44
C HIS A 244 10.64 16.93 3.30
N ARG A 245 10.12 17.47 4.43
CA ARG A 245 10.87 18.36 5.33
C ARG A 245 11.47 19.57 4.60
N GLY A 246 10.73 20.09 3.61
CA GLY A 246 11.14 21.21 2.77
C GLY A 246 12.06 20.85 1.59
N ALA A 247 12.48 19.58 1.44
CA ALA A 247 13.18 19.13 0.25
C ALA A 247 12.18 18.79 -0.88
N GLN A 248 12.54 19.12 -2.13
CA GLN A 248 11.66 18.91 -3.28
C GLN A 248 11.39 17.43 -3.54
N VAL A 249 10.13 17.12 -3.84
CA VAL A 249 9.67 15.85 -4.41
C VAL A 249 9.03 16.16 -5.77
N ASP A 250 9.24 15.35 -6.81
CA ASP A 250 8.60 15.60 -8.12
C ASP A 250 7.23 14.90 -8.19
N GLU A 251 6.27 15.39 -7.40
CA GLU A 251 4.93 14.79 -7.27
C GLU A 251 4.15 14.78 -8.59
N ALA A 252 4.40 15.79 -9.43
CA ALA A 252 3.84 15.86 -10.77
C ALA A 252 4.35 14.73 -11.66
N ALA A 253 5.67 14.46 -11.68
CA ALA A 253 6.21 13.31 -12.39
C ALA A 253 5.74 11.98 -11.79
N ILE A 254 5.66 11.87 -10.46
CA ILE A 254 5.16 10.67 -9.78
C ILE A 254 3.76 10.32 -10.28
N MET A 255 2.80 11.24 -10.23
CA MET A 255 1.43 10.97 -10.67
C MET A 255 1.34 10.69 -12.17
N ARG A 256 2.02 11.49 -13.01
CA ARG A 256 2.04 11.30 -14.47
C ARG A 256 2.60 9.94 -14.84
N ARG A 257 3.78 9.57 -14.32
CA ARG A 257 4.42 8.28 -14.63
C ARG A 257 3.63 7.12 -14.03
N ALA A 258 3.03 7.27 -12.85
CA ALA A 258 2.14 6.26 -12.29
C ALA A 258 0.93 5.99 -13.20
N ARG A 259 0.34 7.01 -13.84
CA ARG A 259 -0.67 6.81 -14.89
C ARG A 259 -0.09 6.09 -16.11
N GLU A 260 1.05 6.54 -16.65
CA GLU A 260 1.67 5.93 -17.85
C GLU A 260 2.01 4.45 -17.67
N TYR A 261 2.51 4.08 -16.50
CA TYR A 261 2.90 2.70 -16.17
C TYR A 261 1.77 1.88 -15.53
N ASN A 262 0.59 2.47 -15.33
CA ASN A 262 -0.54 1.84 -14.66
C ASN A 262 -0.20 1.34 -13.22
N VAL A 263 0.59 2.14 -12.51
CA VAL A 263 1.04 1.92 -11.12
C VAL A 263 0.10 2.66 -10.16
N GLY A 264 -0.23 2.02 -9.04
CA GLY A 264 -1.05 2.63 -7.99
C GLY A 264 -0.30 3.71 -7.20
N TYR A 265 -0.99 4.70 -6.64
CA TYR A 265 -0.39 5.65 -5.69
C TYR A 265 -1.33 5.98 -4.54
N LEU A 266 -0.72 6.34 -3.40
CA LEU A 266 -1.39 6.72 -2.16
C LEU A 266 -0.65 7.93 -1.56
N GLY A 267 -1.24 9.12 -1.63
CA GLY A 267 -0.58 10.34 -1.15
C GLY A 267 -0.52 10.41 0.38
N TRP A 268 0.61 10.87 0.93
CA TRP A 268 0.79 11.11 2.36
C TRP A 268 0.52 12.57 2.71
N SER A 269 -0.34 12.91 3.67
CA SER A 269 -1.42 12.09 4.25
C SER A 269 -2.66 12.97 4.50
N TRP A 270 -3.81 12.37 4.85
CA TRP A 270 -5.08 13.10 4.91
C TRP A 270 -5.02 14.38 5.76
N SER A 271 -4.54 14.27 7.01
CA SER A 271 -4.24 15.40 7.90
C SER A 271 -3.53 14.88 9.16
N GLY A 272 -2.94 15.78 9.95
CA GLY A 272 -2.43 15.49 11.29
C GLY A 272 -0.92 15.23 11.33
N ASN A 273 -0.18 15.63 10.29
CA ASN A 273 1.28 15.63 10.32
C ASN A 273 1.80 16.62 11.37
N ASP A 274 2.96 16.33 11.93
CA ASP A 274 3.64 17.23 12.87
C ASP A 274 4.25 18.44 12.15
N SER A 275 4.87 19.36 12.90
CA SER A 275 5.43 20.60 12.35
C SER A 275 6.51 20.37 11.30
N SER A 276 7.21 19.24 11.31
CA SER A 276 8.29 18.94 10.36
C SER A 276 7.77 18.51 8.98
N THR A 277 6.54 18.00 8.92
CA THR A 277 5.90 17.50 7.70
C THR A 277 4.49 18.04 7.50
N GLN A 278 4.12 19.15 8.16
CA GLN A 278 2.78 19.74 8.10
C GLN A 278 2.35 20.10 6.68
N SER A 279 3.29 20.44 5.80
CA SER A 279 3.03 20.70 4.38
C SER A 279 2.42 19.49 3.64
N LEU A 280 2.55 18.29 4.20
CA LEU A 280 1.98 17.04 3.68
C LEU A 280 0.51 16.81 4.07
N ASP A 281 -0.09 17.67 4.90
CA ASP A 281 -1.53 17.61 5.16
C ASP A 281 -2.31 17.88 3.86
N ILE A 282 -3.09 16.90 3.41
CA ILE A 282 -3.96 17.02 2.23
C ILE A 282 -5.16 17.94 2.53
N ALA A 283 -5.84 17.70 3.65
CA ALA A 283 -6.98 18.46 4.13
C ALA A 283 -6.61 19.18 5.43
N ILE A 284 -6.44 20.50 5.37
CA ILE A 284 -5.94 21.30 6.50
C ILE A 284 -6.90 21.20 7.68
N GLY A 285 -6.39 20.69 8.81
CA GLY A 285 -7.16 20.57 10.04
C GLY A 285 -8.36 19.62 9.91
N TRP A 286 -8.19 18.51 9.18
CA TRP A 286 -9.24 17.52 8.92
C TRP A 286 -10.45 18.05 8.14
N ASN A 287 -10.35 19.24 7.55
CA ASN A 287 -11.46 19.87 6.83
C ASN A 287 -11.31 19.66 5.32
N ALA A 288 -12.15 18.79 4.76
CA ALA A 288 -12.14 18.45 3.33
C ALA A 288 -12.42 19.64 2.40
N THR A 289 -13.02 20.73 2.88
CA THR A 289 -13.24 21.95 2.09
C THR A 289 -12.00 22.85 2.04
N ARG A 290 -10.97 22.56 2.85
CA ARG A 290 -9.72 23.32 2.97
C ARG A 290 -8.53 22.47 2.55
N LEU A 291 -8.48 22.09 1.27
CA LEU A 291 -7.32 21.41 0.72
C LEU A 291 -6.09 22.33 0.70
N SER A 292 -4.94 21.80 1.10
CA SER A 292 -3.63 22.46 0.93
C SER A 292 -3.22 22.52 -0.54
N SER A 293 -2.11 23.19 -0.87
CA SER A 293 -1.54 23.16 -2.24
C SER A 293 -1.23 21.72 -2.67
N TRP A 294 -0.61 20.94 -1.78
CA TRP A 294 -0.36 19.52 -2.00
C TRP A 294 -1.66 18.73 -2.21
N GLY A 295 -2.64 18.91 -1.32
CA GLY A 295 -3.93 18.21 -1.43
C GLY A 295 -4.70 18.54 -2.72
N ARG A 296 -4.61 19.79 -3.19
CA ARG A 296 -5.17 20.19 -4.50
C ARG A 296 -4.46 19.50 -5.66
N ASN A 297 -3.14 19.43 -5.65
CA ASN A 297 -2.38 18.72 -6.70
C ASN A 297 -2.76 17.24 -6.74
N LEU A 298 -2.77 16.56 -5.58
CA LEU A 298 -3.10 15.15 -5.46
C LEU A 298 -4.55 14.83 -5.88
N ILE A 299 -5.52 15.63 -5.43
CA ILE A 299 -6.94 15.31 -5.63
C ILE A 299 -7.46 15.84 -6.97
N LEU A 300 -7.12 17.08 -7.32
CA LEU A 300 -7.72 17.84 -8.41
C LEU A 300 -6.79 18.02 -9.61
N GLY A 301 -5.51 17.65 -9.50
CA GLY A 301 -4.55 17.73 -10.59
C GLY A 301 -4.90 16.82 -11.78
N ALA A 302 -4.26 17.06 -12.92
CA ALA A 302 -4.55 16.37 -14.19
C ALA A 302 -4.34 14.84 -14.12
N ASP A 303 -3.32 14.39 -13.38
CA ASP A 303 -3.07 12.98 -13.08
C ASP A 303 -3.53 12.58 -11.66
N GLY A 304 -4.31 13.46 -11.01
CA GLY A 304 -4.81 13.33 -9.65
C GLY A 304 -5.96 12.33 -9.51
N ILE A 305 -6.46 12.20 -8.27
CA ILE A 305 -7.47 11.22 -7.88
C ILE A 305 -8.77 11.42 -8.67
N THR A 306 -9.27 12.65 -8.77
CA THR A 306 -10.55 12.94 -9.45
C THR A 306 -10.50 12.53 -10.93
N ALA A 307 -9.37 12.79 -11.59
CA ALA A 307 -9.20 12.51 -13.00
C ALA A 307 -9.02 11.00 -13.28
N THR A 308 -8.25 10.30 -12.45
CA THR A 308 -7.71 8.98 -12.80
C THR A 308 -8.27 7.82 -11.98
N SER A 309 -8.90 8.08 -10.83
CA SER A 309 -9.46 7.04 -9.98
C SER A 309 -10.64 6.34 -10.64
N ARG A 310 -10.68 5.01 -10.49
CA ARG A 310 -11.79 4.15 -10.90
C ARG A 310 -12.12 3.23 -9.74
N ARG A 311 -13.38 3.23 -9.29
CA ARG A 311 -13.83 2.37 -8.18
C ARG A 311 -13.61 0.91 -8.55
N ALA A 312 -13.14 0.09 -7.60
CA ALA A 312 -13.04 -1.34 -7.79
C ALA A 312 -14.43 -1.94 -8.05
N SER A 313 -14.52 -2.87 -9.00
CA SER A 313 -15.78 -3.45 -9.46
C SER A 313 -16.45 -4.36 -8.44
N VAL A 314 -15.72 -4.87 -7.44
CA VAL A 314 -16.25 -5.61 -6.28
C VAL A 314 -17.32 -4.80 -5.53
N PHE A 315 -17.24 -3.47 -5.57
CA PHE A 315 -18.22 -2.59 -4.92
C PHE A 315 -19.47 -2.32 -5.76
N GLY A 316 -19.57 -2.88 -6.97
CA GLY A 316 -20.62 -2.57 -7.93
C GLY A 316 -20.48 -1.17 -8.56
N PRO A 317 -21.44 -0.79 -9.42
CA PRO A 317 -21.48 0.56 -10.00
C PRO A 317 -21.60 1.63 -8.90
N ARG A 318 -21.12 2.84 -9.19
CA ARG A 318 -21.37 4.02 -8.35
C ARG A 318 -22.80 4.50 -8.53
#